data_AF-A0A7C6DG78-F1
#
_entry.id   AF-A0A7C6DG78-F1
#
_cell.length_a   1.000
_cell.length_b   1.000
_cell.length_c   1.000
_cell.angle_alpha   90.00
_cell.angle_beta   90.00
_cell.angle_gamma   90.00
#
_symmetry.space_group_name_H-M   'P 1'
#
loop_
_entity.id
_entity.type
_entity.pdbx_description
1 polymer ?
#
loop_
_entity_poly.entity_id
_entity_poly.type
_entity_poly.pdbx_seq_one_letter_code
_entity_poly.pdbx_strand_id
1 'polypeptide(L)'
;MKSLNKKFHAADLGSSGASGGDAEALACDLKQPFVRISKRESTTLGFKAFVISACLILALLTGALLFIAIGKNPIEAYKTILTGSFGTATTFRQTIVIWIPLLVTGLAVGLAFKMKFWNIGGEGQILMGGIAATAMVVYTGISGVPLL
;
A
#
# COMPACT_ATOMS: atom_id res chain seq x y z
N MET A 1 -38.89 -29.11 -2.71
CA MET A 1 -39.00 -30.59 -2.75
C MET A 1 -38.79 -31.23 -4.13
N LYS A 2 -38.81 -30.51 -5.27
CA LYS A 2 -38.59 -31.11 -6.59
C LYS A 2 -37.12 -31.40 -6.98
N SER A 3 -36.12 -30.83 -6.29
CA SER A 3 -34.70 -31.03 -6.66
C SER A 3 -34.04 -32.26 -6.01
N LEU A 4 -34.63 -32.80 -4.94
CA LEU A 4 -34.13 -34.00 -4.25
C LEU A 4 -34.44 -35.29 -5.02
N ASN A 5 -35.54 -35.34 -5.77
CA ASN A 5 -35.91 -36.53 -6.53
C ASN A 5 -35.02 -36.73 -7.79
N LYS A 6 -34.49 -35.64 -8.36
CA LYS A 6 -33.55 -35.72 -9.49
C LYS A 6 -32.21 -36.35 -9.08
N LYS A 7 -31.81 -36.19 -7.80
CA LYS A 7 -30.60 -36.81 -7.26
C LYS A 7 -30.74 -38.31 -7.02
N PHE A 8 -31.95 -38.78 -6.73
CA PHE A 8 -32.20 -40.21 -6.52
C PHE A 8 -32.24 -40.98 -7.86
N HIS A 9 -32.85 -40.41 -8.91
CA HIS A 9 -32.88 -41.03 -10.24
C HIS A 9 -31.51 -41.06 -10.95
N ALA A 10 -30.59 -40.15 -10.61
CA ALA A 10 -29.22 -40.21 -11.15
C ALA A 10 -28.37 -41.32 -10.49
N ALA A 11 -28.77 -41.82 -9.31
CA ALA A 11 -28.02 -42.84 -8.59
C ALA A 11 -28.21 -44.25 -9.18
N ASP A 12 -29.33 -44.54 -9.83
CA ASP A 12 -29.61 -45.85 -10.45
C ASP A 12 -28.92 -46.07 -11.81
N LEU A 13 -28.36 -45.03 -12.42
CA LEU A 13 -27.55 -45.17 -13.64
C LEU A 13 -26.09 -45.57 -13.35
N GLY A 14 -25.74 -45.76 -12.07
CA GLY A 14 -24.41 -46.18 -11.62
C GLY A 14 -24.06 -47.66 -11.83
N SER A 15 -24.86 -48.45 -12.56
CA SER A 15 -24.54 -49.87 -12.86
C SER A 15 -23.96 -50.11 -14.26
N SER A 16 -23.71 -49.07 -15.06
CA SER A 16 -23.05 -49.24 -16.36
C SER A 16 -21.90 -48.25 -16.53
N GLY A 17 -20.68 -48.73 -16.26
CA GLY A 17 -19.47 -48.31 -16.96
C GLY A 17 -18.92 -46.90 -16.71
N ALA A 18 -18.99 -46.37 -15.48
CA ALA A 18 -18.26 -45.17 -15.10
C ALA A 18 -16.91 -45.56 -14.48
N SER A 19 -15.82 -45.13 -15.11
CA SER A 19 -14.46 -45.43 -14.65
C SER A 19 -14.20 -44.72 -13.32
N GLY A 20 -13.28 -45.25 -12.50
CA GLY A 20 -12.94 -44.63 -11.21
C GLY A 20 -12.48 -43.17 -11.29
N GLY A 21 -12.13 -42.65 -12.48
CA GLY A 21 -11.68 -41.27 -12.69
C GLY A 21 -12.79 -40.22 -12.70
N ASP A 22 -14.01 -40.59 -13.10
CA ASP A 22 -15.11 -39.65 -13.35
C ASP A 22 -15.86 -39.26 -12.07
N ALA A 23 -15.92 -40.16 -11.08
CA ALA A 23 -16.51 -39.89 -9.76
C ALA A 23 -15.63 -38.97 -8.90
N GLU A 24 -14.30 -39.10 -9.02
CA GLU A 24 -13.34 -38.27 -8.29
C GLU A 24 -13.31 -36.82 -8.80
N ALA A 25 -13.46 -36.63 -10.11
CA ALA A 25 -13.54 -35.31 -10.76
C ALA A 25 -14.82 -34.54 -10.36
N LEU A 26 -15.97 -35.21 -10.27
CA LEU A 26 -17.25 -34.60 -9.85
C LEU A 26 -17.25 -34.23 -8.35
N ALA A 27 -16.56 -35.00 -7.51
CA ALA A 27 -16.38 -34.67 -6.09
C ALA A 27 -15.49 -33.43 -5.88
N CYS A 28 -14.48 -33.23 -6.74
CA CYS A 28 -13.59 -32.07 -6.72
C CYS A 28 -14.31 -30.77 -7.14
N ASP A 29 -15.26 -30.86 -8.08
CA ASP A 29 -16.01 -29.71 -8.60
C ASP A 29 -17.14 -29.26 -7.66
N LEU A 30 -17.69 -30.18 -6.86
CA LEU A 30 -18.67 -29.85 -5.82
C LEU A 30 -18.04 -29.27 -4.54
N LYS A 31 -16.71 -29.22 -4.44
CA LYS A 31 -15.95 -28.70 -3.30
C LYS A 31 -15.26 -27.36 -3.61
N GLN A 32 -15.88 -26.51 -4.42
CA GLN A 32 -15.40 -25.15 -4.64
C GLN A 32 -15.95 -24.23 -3.52
N PRO A 33 -15.11 -23.44 -2.82
CA PRO A 33 -15.59 -22.47 -1.84
C PRO A 33 -16.36 -21.33 -2.51
N PHE A 34 -17.44 -20.87 -1.86
CA PHE A 34 -18.41 -19.88 -2.37
C PHE A 34 -17.80 -18.50 -2.71
N VAL A 35 -16.58 -18.22 -2.23
CA VAL A 35 -15.86 -16.97 -2.51
C VAL A 35 -14.47 -17.34 -3.04
N ARG A 36 -14.33 -17.31 -4.37
CA ARG A 36 -13.03 -17.32 -5.04
C ARG A 36 -12.51 -15.88 -5.17
N ILE A 37 -11.58 -15.51 -4.28
CA ILE A 37 -10.80 -14.28 -4.43
C ILE A 37 -9.74 -14.55 -5.51
N SER A 38 -10.12 -14.32 -6.77
CA SER A 38 -9.18 -14.36 -7.89
C SER A 38 -8.46 -13.01 -7.99
N LYS A 39 -7.13 -13.02 -8.01
CA LYS A 39 -6.32 -11.84 -8.33
C LYS A 39 -6.76 -11.31 -9.72
N ARG A 40 -7.23 -10.06 -9.79
CA ARG A 40 -7.68 -9.45 -11.06
C ARG A 40 -6.45 -9.11 -11.91
N GLU A 41 -6.20 -9.87 -12.98
CA GLU A 41 -4.97 -9.74 -13.78
C GLU A 41 -4.98 -8.58 -14.79
N SER A 42 -6.15 -8.19 -15.30
CA SER A 42 -6.26 -7.18 -16.37
C SER A 42 -7.04 -5.95 -15.93
N THR A 43 -6.42 -5.09 -15.14
CA THR A 43 -6.96 -3.74 -14.90
C THR A 43 -6.50 -2.81 -16.01
N THR A 44 -7.43 -2.29 -16.81
CA THR A 44 -7.18 -1.28 -17.85
C THR A 44 -6.45 -0.08 -17.24
N LEU A 45 -5.43 0.42 -17.95
CA LEU A 45 -4.60 1.57 -17.52
C LEU A 45 -5.45 2.78 -17.13
N GLY A 46 -6.55 3.04 -17.84
CA GLY A 46 -7.49 4.12 -17.52
C GLY A 46 -8.18 3.96 -16.16
N PHE A 47 -8.58 2.74 -15.78
CA PHE A 47 -9.18 2.51 -14.47
C PHE A 47 -8.16 2.69 -13.34
N LYS A 48 -6.90 2.27 -13.54
CA LYS A 48 -5.83 2.52 -12.56
C LYS A 48 -5.59 4.02 -12.36
N ALA A 49 -5.49 4.77 -13.47
CA ALA A 49 -5.29 6.21 -13.42
C ALA A 49 -6.45 6.92 -12.69
N PHE A 50 -7.69 6.51 -12.96
CA PHE A 50 -8.88 7.03 -12.29
C PHE A 50 -8.87 6.77 -10.78
N VAL A 51 -8.51 5.55 -10.36
CA VAL A 51 -8.42 5.22 -8.94
C VAL A 51 -7.35 6.06 -8.25
N ILE A 52 -6.17 6.20 -8.86
CA ILE A 52 -5.07 7.00 -8.30
C ILE A 52 -5.46 8.48 -8.19
N SER A 53 -6.07 9.04 -9.22
CA SER A 53 -6.50 10.45 -9.19
C SER A 53 -7.60 10.68 -8.15
N ALA A 54 -8.56 9.77 -8.03
CA ALA A 54 -9.60 9.83 -7.00
C ALA A 54 -8.98 9.79 -5.59
N CYS A 55 -8.03 8.89 -5.33
CA CYS A 55 -7.30 8.85 -4.06
C CYS A 55 -6.54 10.14 -3.77
N LEU A 56 -5.88 10.73 -4.76
CA LEU A 56 -5.14 11.97 -4.61
C LEU A 56 -6.06 13.14 -4.23
N ILE A 57 -7.20 13.27 -4.91
CA ILE A 57 -8.19 14.30 -4.62
C ILE A 57 -8.74 14.13 -3.21
N LEU A 58 -9.11 12.91 -2.82
CA LEU A 58 -9.60 12.62 -1.48
C LEU A 58 -8.57 12.96 -0.40
N ALA A 59 -7.30 12.62 -0.60
CA ALA A 59 -6.23 12.96 0.33
C ALA A 59 -6.08 14.49 0.51
N LEU A 60 -6.11 15.25 -0.58
CA LEU A 60 -6.06 16.72 -0.54
C LEU A 60 -7.30 17.32 0.13
N LEU A 61 -8.48 16.74 -0.07
CA LEU A 61 -9.70 17.18 0.61
C LEU A 61 -9.65 16.91 2.11
N THR A 62 -9.16 15.75 2.52
CA THR A 62 -8.96 15.43 3.94
C THR A 62 -7.95 16.37 4.60
N GLY A 63 -6.83 16.67 3.93
CA GLY A 63 -5.87 17.66 4.40
C GLY A 63 -6.47 19.07 4.49
N ALA A 64 -7.30 19.46 3.51
CA ALA A 64 -7.97 20.76 3.52
C ALA A 64 -8.94 20.87 4.70
N LEU A 65 -9.68 19.79 4.99
CA LEU A 65 -10.57 19.72 6.15
C LEU A 65 -9.82 19.90 7.47
N LEU A 66 -8.61 19.32 7.58
CA LEU A 66 -7.74 19.52 8.74
C LEU A 66 -7.32 20.98 8.92
N PHE A 67 -6.93 21.66 7.84
CA PHE A 67 -6.59 23.08 7.91
C PHE A 67 -7.78 23.96 8.30
N ILE A 68 -8.97 23.66 7.79
CA ILE A 68 -10.21 24.34 8.18
C ILE A 68 -10.51 24.11 9.67
N ALA A 69 -10.30 22.89 10.18
CA ALA A 69 -10.49 22.59 11.60
C ALA A 69 -9.54 23.39 12.51
N ILE A 70 -8.35 23.74 12.03
CA ILE A 70 -7.37 24.59 12.72
C ILE A 70 -7.64 26.09 12.47
N GLY A 71 -8.69 26.44 11.71
CA GLY A 71 -9.06 27.82 11.38
C GLY A 71 -8.14 28.48 10.35
N LYS A 72 -7.39 27.70 9.58
CA LYS A 72 -6.50 28.19 8.51
C LYS A 72 -7.14 28.01 7.14
N ASN A 73 -6.87 28.94 6.23
CA ASN A 73 -7.32 28.80 4.85
C ASN A 73 -6.53 27.66 4.16
N PRO A 74 -7.18 26.61 3.65
CA PRO A 74 -6.49 25.46 3.07
C PRO A 74 -5.73 25.82 1.79
N ILE A 75 -6.24 26.77 0.99
CA ILE A 75 -5.60 27.20 -0.25
C ILE A 75 -4.28 27.92 0.07
N GLU A 76 -4.30 28.78 1.08
CA GLU A 76 -3.10 29.47 1.55
C GLU A 76 -2.08 28.49 2.15
N ALA A 77 -2.55 27.52 2.95
CA ALA A 77 -1.68 26.49 3.53
C ALA A 77 -0.97 25.67 2.44
N TYR A 78 -1.70 25.22 1.42
CA TYR A 78 -1.08 24.52 0.28
C TYR A 78 -0.13 25.40 -0.52
N LYS A 79 -0.47 26.68 -0.73
CA LYS A 79 0.42 27.63 -1.38
C LYS A 79 1.73 27.79 -0.59
N THR A 80 1.64 27.94 0.73
CA THR A 80 2.81 28.04 1.62
C THR A 80 3.66 26.78 1.62
N ILE A 81 3.06 25.59 1.52
CA ILE A 81 3.83 24.34 1.38
C ILE A 81 4.61 24.33 0.07
N LEU A 82 3.98 24.75 -1.04
CA LEU A 82 4.62 24.80 -2.36
C LEU A 82 5.72 25.86 -2.43
N THR A 83 5.45 27.08 -1.99
CA THR A 83 6.45 28.16 -1.97
C THR A 83 7.53 27.92 -0.91
N GLY A 84 7.19 27.27 0.21
CA GLY A 84 8.17 26.82 1.19
C GLY A 84 9.14 25.82 0.58
N SER A 85 8.63 24.80 -0.11
CA SER A 85 9.48 23.73 -0.65
C SER A 85 10.31 24.15 -1.87
N PHE A 86 9.75 25.01 -2.74
CA PHE A 86 10.36 25.39 -4.03
C PHE A 86 10.73 26.88 -4.17
N GLY A 87 10.50 27.71 -3.15
CA GLY A 87 10.59 29.16 -3.30
C GLY A 87 11.99 29.72 -3.46
N THR A 88 13.00 29.13 -2.80
CA THR A 88 14.40 29.60 -2.89
C THR A 88 15.36 28.43 -3.12
N ALA A 89 16.55 28.73 -3.66
CA ALA A 89 17.59 27.73 -3.86
C ALA A 89 18.00 27.04 -2.54
N THR A 90 17.97 27.78 -1.42
CA THR A 90 18.29 27.24 -0.09
C THR A 90 17.22 26.27 0.39
N THR A 91 15.94 26.67 0.32
CA THR A 91 14.85 25.80 0.81
C THR A 91 14.64 24.58 -0.09
N PHE A 92 14.94 24.71 -1.38
CA PHE A 92 14.98 23.57 -2.30
C PHE A 92 16.10 22.57 -1.93
N ARG A 93 17.31 23.05 -1.60
CA ARG A 93 18.39 22.18 -1.10
C ARG A 93 17.99 21.49 0.19
N GLN A 94 17.41 22.21 1.15
CA GLN A 94 16.91 21.62 2.40
C GLN A 94 15.86 20.54 2.14
N THR A 95 14.95 20.78 1.19
CA THR A 95 13.95 19.79 0.78
C THR A 95 14.61 18.52 0.24
N ILE A 96 15.62 18.65 -0.63
CA ILE A 96 16.38 17.51 -1.16
C ILE A 96 17.07 16.74 -0.03
N VAL A 97 17.70 17.44 0.91
CA VAL A 97 18.43 16.80 2.01
C VAL A 97 17.51 15.95 2.88
N ILE A 98 16.27 16.39 3.11
CA ILE A 98 15.24 15.61 3.82
C ILE A 98 14.67 14.50 2.92
N TRP A 99 14.53 14.74 1.62
CA TRP A 99 13.98 13.78 0.66
C TRP A 99 14.87 12.54 0.46
N ILE A 100 16.19 12.70 0.41
CA ILE A 100 17.13 11.59 0.17
C ILE A 100 16.92 10.42 1.16
N PRO A 101 16.96 10.61 2.49
CA PRO A 101 16.77 9.51 3.43
C PRO A 101 15.37 8.89 3.36
N LEU A 102 14.34 9.69 3.08
CA LEU A 102 12.97 9.20 2.89
C LEU A 102 12.85 8.30 1.65
N LEU A 103 13.47 8.69 0.53
CA LEU A 103 13.49 7.90 -0.70
C LEU A 103 14.24 6.58 -0.51
N VAL A 104 15.42 6.62 0.13
CA VAL A 104 16.20 5.41 0.44
C VAL A 104 15.37 4.46 1.30
N THR A 105 14.67 4.99 2.31
CA THR A 105 13.81 4.17 3.17
C THR A 105 12.61 3.61 2.40
N GLY A 106 11.96 4.40 1.55
CA GLY A 106 10.86 3.95 0.70
C GLY A 106 11.28 2.79 -0.23
N LEU A 107 12.47 2.86 -0.81
CA LEU A 107 13.04 1.78 -1.62
C LEU A 107 13.30 0.52 -0.78
N ALA A 108 13.85 0.68 0.44
CA ALA A 108 14.10 -0.43 1.35
C ALA A 108 12.79 -1.11 1.80
N VAL A 109 11.76 -0.33 2.13
CA VAL A 109 10.44 -0.86 2.50
C VAL A 109 9.76 -1.53 1.30
N GLY A 110 9.89 -0.98 0.10
CA GLY A 110 9.41 -1.62 -1.13
C GLY A 110 10.01 -3.01 -1.35
N LEU A 111 11.29 -3.19 -1.02
CA LEU A 111 11.95 -4.51 -1.02
C LEU A 111 11.39 -5.42 0.08
N ALA A 112 11.17 -4.90 1.29
CA ALA A 112 10.60 -5.67 2.41
C ALA A 112 9.18 -6.21 2.10
N PHE A 113 8.34 -5.42 1.43
CA PHE A 113 7.02 -5.87 1.01
C PHE A 113 7.06 -7.00 -0.03
N LYS A 114 8.10 -7.08 -0.88
CA LYS A 114 8.29 -8.24 -1.77
C LYS A 114 8.57 -9.53 -1.00
N MET A 115 9.23 -9.43 0.15
CA MET A 115 9.48 -10.55 1.06
C MET A 115 8.27 -10.87 1.95
N LYS A 116 7.13 -10.18 1.75
CA LYS A 116 5.91 -10.26 2.59
C LYS A 116 6.18 -9.90 4.06
N PHE A 117 7.26 -9.16 4.32
CA PHE A 117 7.60 -8.72 5.65
C PHE A 117 6.93 -7.37 5.90
N TRP A 118 6.05 -7.31 6.89
CA TRP A 118 5.28 -6.12 7.20
C TRP A 118 6.08 -5.22 8.16
N ASN A 119 6.54 -4.06 7.68
CA ASN A 119 7.22 -3.06 8.50
C ASN A 119 6.22 -1.95 8.89
N ILE A 120 5.96 -1.76 10.19
CA ILE A 120 5.09 -0.69 10.73
C ILE A 120 5.90 0.53 11.21
N GLY A 121 7.21 0.38 11.41
CA GLY A 121 8.04 1.32 12.18
C GLY A 121 9.09 2.09 11.38
N GLY A 122 8.99 2.15 10.05
CA GLY A 122 10.00 2.80 9.19
C GLY A 122 10.29 4.25 9.59
N GLU A 123 9.26 5.02 9.95
CA GLU A 123 9.41 6.40 10.43
C GLU A 123 10.24 6.47 11.72
N GLY A 124 9.98 5.54 12.66
CA GLY A 124 10.75 5.42 13.90
C GLY A 124 12.21 5.03 13.66
N GLN A 125 12.48 4.20 12.65
CA GLN A 125 13.85 3.80 12.30
C GLN A 125 14.68 4.98 11.79
N ILE A 126 14.10 5.81 10.93
CA ILE A 126 14.75 7.05 10.46
C ILE A 126 14.99 7.99 11.65
N LEU A 127 13.97 8.18 12.51
CA LEU A 127 14.07 9.06 13.66
C LEU A 127 15.16 8.61 14.66
N MET A 128 15.17 7.32 15.01
CA MET A 128 16.18 6.76 15.92
C MET A 128 17.58 6.82 15.32
N GLY A 129 17.72 6.61 14.00
CA GLY A 129 18.99 6.80 13.30
C GLY A 129 19.48 8.25 13.36
N GLY A 130 18.58 9.22 13.15
CA GLY A 130 18.89 10.65 13.28
C GLY A 130 19.30 11.06 14.69
N ILE A 131 18.61 10.55 15.71
CA ILE A 131 18.95 10.78 17.12
C ILE A 131 20.34 10.20 17.43
N ALA A 132 20.60 8.95 17.01
CA ALA A 132 21.89 8.30 17.23
C ALA A 132 23.05 9.04 16.54
N ALA A 133 22.84 9.49 15.30
CA ALA A 133 23.83 10.29 14.56
C ALA A 133 24.12 11.62 15.27
N THR A 134 23.06 12.32 15.71
CA THR A 134 23.19 13.57 16.45
C THR A 134 23.93 13.37 17.78
N ALA A 135 23.58 12.32 18.54
CA ALA A 135 24.25 11.97 19.78
C ALA A 135 25.75 11.72 19.56
N MET A 136 26.11 10.96 18.52
CA MET A 136 27.52 10.73 18.19
C MET A 136 28.27 12.02 17.91
N VAL A 137 27.73 12.93 17.10
CA VAL A 137 28.39 14.22 16.81
C VAL A 137 28.61 15.04 18.08
N VAL A 138 27.60 15.11 18.95
CA VAL A 138 27.66 15.88 20.20
C VAL A 138 28.67 15.30 21.18
N TYR A 139 28.68 13.97 21.39
CA TYR A 139 29.52 13.34 22.41
C TYR A 139 30.96 13.05 21.96
N THR A 140 31.19 12.82 20.67
CA THR A 140 32.55 12.57 20.15
C THR A 140 33.28 13.84 19.74
N GLY A 141 32.60 15.00 19.78
CA GLY A 141 33.22 16.29 19.54
C GLY A 141 33.74 16.46 18.11
N ILE A 142 33.11 15.82 17.12
CA ILE A 142 33.47 15.99 15.70
C ILE A 142 33.10 17.42 15.28
N SER A 143 34.01 18.35 15.53
CA SER A 143 33.93 19.76 15.17
C SER A 143 34.25 19.90 13.69
N GLY A 144 33.24 19.76 12.83
CA GLY A 144 33.43 19.89 11.39
C GLY A 144 32.31 19.30 10.53
N VAL A 145 31.34 18.61 11.13
CA VAL A 145 30.16 18.16 10.40
C VAL A 145 29.25 19.38 10.17
N PRO A 146 28.95 19.76 8.92
CA PRO A 146 28.00 20.84 8.67
C PRO A 146 26.65 20.43 9.26
N LEU A 147 26.22 21.16 10.29
CA LEU A 147 24.84 21.10 10.77
C LEU A 147 23.95 21.58 9.62
N LEU A 148 22.92 20.79 9.34
CA LEU A 148 21.94 20.95 8.26
C LEU A 148 21.45 22.39 8.05
#